data_AF-A0A812PD51-F1
#
_entry.id   AF-A0A812PD51-F1
#
_cell.length_a   1.000
_cell.length_b   1.000
_cell.length_c   1.000
_cell.angle_alpha   90.00
_cell.angle_beta   90.00
_cell.angle_gamma   90.00
#
_symmetry.space_group_name_H-M   'P 1'
#
loop_
_entity.id
_entity.type
_entity.pdbx_description
1 polymer ?
#
loop_
_entity_poly.entity_id
_entity_poly.type
_entity_poly.pdbx_seq_one_letter_code
_entity_poly.pdbx_strand_id
1 'polypeptide(L)'
;MTGAVAQQPDLDLGALFEGLGAIQNTGKGGKGAARADDACPAGQSPVPKMDQHSRMMANGCGPQGLVIKEPHGLFRCCNGHDVCFSVCGTSHDFCEDQFAKCMQEVCQSPLSGEHQECQKQAHSFSSMTKVFGSGFHKASQQDSCHCVPEDEAGKKHRDYLETFYRLYNESMLDTDTLELQLSKWKGKEAELYFDLVKKYGHLFVQFDDVPKEFVHVPQAGVRAGRWERRPPGTAEATFDAGLPTCVERMWCTKPQSVMMPPVACFSQLAANFPSCKASDCCQSV
;
A
#
# COMPACT_ATOMS: atom_id res chain seq x y z
N MET A 1 -8.07 -46.82 -21.41
CA MET A 1 -9.37 -46.22 -21.04
C MET A 1 -9.22 -45.62 -19.65
N THR A 2 -9.60 -44.34 -19.54
CA THR A 2 -10.00 -43.58 -18.34
C THR A 2 -9.02 -43.51 -17.15
N GLY A 3 -8.30 -42.38 -17.08
CA GLY A 3 -7.65 -41.89 -15.87
C GLY A 3 -8.65 -41.25 -14.91
N ALA A 4 -8.40 -41.42 -13.61
CA ALA A 4 -9.19 -40.84 -12.53
C ALA A 4 -8.82 -39.35 -12.36
N VAL A 5 -9.81 -38.48 -12.54
CA VAL A 5 -9.76 -37.07 -12.14
C VAL A 5 -10.08 -37.03 -10.66
N ALA A 6 -9.12 -36.64 -9.83
CA ALA A 6 -9.36 -36.34 -8.43
C ALA A 6 -10.17 -35.03 -8.35
N GLN A 7 -11.42 -35.14 -7.89
CA GLN A 7 -12.28 -34.00 -7.59
C GLN A 7 -11.70 -33.24 -6.39
N GLN A 8 -11.47 -31.93 -6.57
CA GLN A 8 -11.17 -31.02 -5.47
C GLN A 8 -12.42 -30.88 -4.59
N PRO A 9 -12.28 -30.78 -3.26
CA PRO A 9 -13.43 -30.58 -2.38
C PRO A 9 -14.09 -29.25 -2.67
N ASP A 10 -15.40 -29.31 -2.88
CA ASP A 10 -16.30 -28.17 -3.00
C ASP A 10 -16.19 -27.36 -1.69
N LEU A 11 -15.71 -26.12 -1.79
CA LEU A 11 -15.66 -25.21 -0.66
C LEU A 11 -17.10 -24.81 -0.34
N ASP A 12 -17.68 -25.46 0.68
CA ASP A 12 -19.00 -25.13 1.19
C ASP A 12 -18.97 -23.75 1.87
N LEU A 13 -19.12 -22.73 1.03
CA LEU A 13 -19.29 -21.33 1.43
C LEU A 13 -20.47 -21.18 2.40
N GLY A 14 -21.49 -22.05 2.32
CA GLY A 14 -22.63 -22.05 3.25
C GLY A 14 -22.20 -22.25 4.70
N ALA A 15 -21.32 -23.21 4.96
CA ALA A 15 -20.80 -23.48 6.31
C ALA A 15 -19.91 -22.34 6.85
N LEU A 16 -19.21 -21.60 6.00
CA LEU A 16 -18.46 -20.39 6.38
C LEU A 16 -19.41 -19.22 6.74
N PHE A 17 -20.52 -19.09 6.01
CA PHE A 17 -21.52 -18.03 6.23
C PHE A 17 -22.42 -18.29 7.45
N GLU A 18 -22.66 -19.56 7.82
CA GLU A 18 -23.37 -19.89 9.06
C GLU A 18 -22.58 -19.48 10.33
N GLY A 19 -21.25 -19.35 10.23
CA GLY A 19 -20.39 -18.81 11.30
C GLY A 19 -20.39 -17.28 11.45
N LEU A 20 -20.94 -16.54 10.46
CA LEU A 20 -20.95 -15.07 10.41
C LEU A 20 -22.30 -14.47 10.86
N GLY A 21 -23.06 -15.21 11.64
CA GLY A 21 -24.38 -14.80 12.14
C GLY A 21 -24.39 -13.47 12.88
N ALA A 22 -25.17 -12.55 12.31
CA ALA A 22 -25.75 -11.32 12.87
C ALA A 22 -24.88 -10.05 12.95
N ILE A 23 -25.04 -9.14 11.98
CA ILE A 23 -25.23 -7.69 12.20
C ILE A 23 -26.07 -7.13 11.03
N GLN A 24 -27.31 -6.72 11.32
CA GLN A 24 -28.06 -5.74 10.55
C GLN A 24 -27.87 -4.38 11.22
N ASN A 25 -27.44 -3.34 10.50
CA ASN A 25 -28.20 -2.09 10.42
C ASN A 25 -27.68 -1.14 9.33
N THR A 26 -28.62 -0.57 8.60
CA THR A 26 -28.44 0.50 7.61
C THR A 26 -28.43 1.87 8.30
N GLY A 27 -27.42 2.71 8.05
CA GLY A 27 -27.34 4.09 8.53
C GLY A 27 -26.84 5.06 7.46
N LYS A 28 -27.57 6.17 7.26
CA LYS A 28 -27.37 7.22 6.24
C LYS A 28 -26.16 8.12 6.54
N GLY A 29 -25.61 8.68 5.46
CA GLY A 29 -24.35 9.44 5.44
C GLY A 29 -24.32 10.81 6.12
N GLY A 30 -23.09 11.24 6.37
CA GLY A 30 -22.68 12.61 6.70
C GLY A 30 -21.16 12.73 6.53
N LYS A 31 -20.69 13.74 5.78
CA LYS A 31 -19.26 14.07 5.66
C LYS A 31 -18.77 14.70 6.96
N GLY A 32 -18.28 13.88 7.87
CA GLY A 32 -17.47 14.22 9.03
C GLY A 32 -16.39 13.16 9.18
N ALA A 33 -15.23 13.51 9.72
CA ALA A 33 -14.12 12.56 9.94
C ALA A 33 -14.67 11.25 10.52
N ALA A 34 -14.32 10.12 9.88
CA ALA A 34 -14.81 8.80 10.23
C ALA A 34 -14.64 8.59 11.73
N ARG A 35 -15.74 8.58 12.48
CA ARG A 35 -15.71 8.01 13.82
C ARG A 35 -15.61 6.51 13.61
N ALA A 36 -14.75 5.87 14.39
CA ALA A 36 -14.54 4.43 14.42
C ALA A 36 -15.81 3.74 14.94
N ASP A 37 -16.88 3.81 14.15
CA ASP A 37 -18.20 3.36 14.51
C ASP A 37 -18.12 1.84 14.78
N ASP A 38 -18.14 1.50 16.07
CA ASP A 38 -18.12 0.16 16.70
C ASP A 38 -16.81 -0.33 17.36
N ALA A 39 -15.69 0.40 17.31
CA ALA A 39 -14.49 -0.08 18.01
C ALA A 39 -14.64 0.02 19.54
N CYS A 40 -15.28 1.09 20.02
CA CYS A 40 -15.45 1.36 21.44
C CYS A 40 -16.86 1.87 21.81
N PRO A 41 -17.32 1.64 23.05
CA PRO A 41 -18.56 2.22 23.55
C PRO A 41 -18.54 3.76 23.55
N ALA A 42 -19.72 4.37 23.60
CA ALA A 42 -19.86 5.83 23.66
C ALA A 42 -19.11 6.42 24.87
N GLY A 43 -18.41 7.55 24.66
CA GLY A 43 -17.58 8.21 25.66
C GLY A 43 -16.21 7.56 25.88
N GLN A 44 -15.83 6.58 25.05
CA GLN A 44 -14.50 6.00 25.02
C GLN A 44 -13.89 6.14 23.63
N SER A 45 -12.57 6.27 23.59
CA SER A 45 -11.77 6.30 22.36
C SER A 45 -10.96 5.01 22.21
N PRO A 46 -10.87 4.46 20.98
CA PRO A 46 -9.99 3.34 20.69
C PRO A 46 -8.53 3.81 20.64
N VAL A 47 -7.67 3.14 21.40
CA VAL A 47 -6.23 3.37 21.37
C VAL A 47 -5.51 2.03 21.17
N PRO A 48 -4.43 1.98 20.36
CA PRO A 48 -3.75 0.71 20.11
C PRO A 48 -3.22 0.08 21.40
N LYS A 49 -3.35 -1.24 21.53
CA LYS A 49 -2.58 -1.99 22.53
C LYS A 49 -1.09 -1.86 22.22
N MET A 50 -0.23 -1.82 23.24
CA MET A 50 1.21 -1.58 23.04
C MET A 50 1.89 -2.67 22.19
N ASP A 51 1.39 -3.89 22.23
CA ASP A 51 1.90 -5.03 21.47
C ASP A 51 1.24 -5.20 20.09
N GLN A 52 0.23 -4.38 19.77
CA GLN A 52 -0.64 -4.50 18.60
C GLN A 52 0.17 -4.61 17.29
N HIS A 53 1.17 -3.75 17.11
CA HIS A 53 2.03 -3.76 15.91
C HIS A 53 2.68 -5.13 15.66
N SER A 54 3.06 -5.87 16.71
CA SER A 54 3.77 -7.15 16.57
C SER A 54 2.85 -8.34 16.27
N ARG A 55 1.53 -8.14 16.42
CA ARG A 55 0.50 -9.15 16.19
C ARG A 55 -0.16 -9.02 14.81
N MET A 56 0.21 -8.02 14.02
CA MET A 56 -0.30 -7.86 12.65
C MET A 56 0.17 -9.01 11.76
N MET A 57 -0.76 -9.60 11.01
CA MET A 57 -0.52 -10.68 10.08
C MET A 57 -1.14 -10.36 8.72
N ALA A 58 -0.47 -10.78 7.64
CA ALA A 58 -0.96 -10.76 6.29
C ALA A 58 -0.91 -12.19 5.72
N ASN A 59 -2.00 -12.66 5.11
CA ASN A 59 -2.12 -14.02 4.58
C ASN A 59 -2.54 -14.03 3.08
N GLY A 60 -2.54 -12.87 2.43
CA GLY A 60 -2.81 -12.73 1.01
C GLY A 60 -4.29 -12.57 0.70
N CYS A 61 -4.66 -12.86 -0.55
CA CYS A 61 -6.05 -12.74 -0.97
C CYS A 61 -6.80 -14.02 -0.57
N GLY A 62 -7.46 -14.03 0.58
CA GLY A 62 -8.33 -15.13 0.99
C GLY A 62 -8.55 -15.22 2.51
N PRO A 63 -9.51 -16.03 2.96
CA PRO A 63 -9.63 -16.33 4.38
C PRO A 63 -8.43 -17.16 4.86
N GLN A 64 -8.17 -17.13 6.17
CA GLN A 64 -7.07 -17.88 6.78
C GLN A 64 -7.09 -19.36 6.34
N GLY A 65 -5.96 -19.84 5.80
CA GLY A 65 -5.80 -21.20 5.32
C GLY A 65 -6.28 -21.48 3.88
N LEU A 66 -6.81 -20.47 3.18
CA LEU A 66 -7.17 -20.56 1.77
C LEU A 66 -6.44 -19.49 0.95
N VAL A 67 -5.39 -19.89 0.25
CA VAL A 67 -4.66 -19.00 -0.66
C VAL A 67 -5.36 -18.97 -2.02
N ILE A 68 -5.95 -17.83 -2.38
CA ILE A 68 -6.52 -17.64 -3.73
C ILE A 68 -5.39 -17.29 -4.68
N LYS A 69 -5.29 -18.06 -5.78
CA LYS A 69 -4.35 -17.73 -6.85
C LYS A 69 -4.78 -16.46 -7.57
N GLU A 70 -3.84 -15.54 -7.65
CA GLU A 70 -4.02 -14.20 -8.17
C GLU A 70 -2.73 -13.89 -8.96
N PRO A 71 -2.79 -13.75 -10.30
CA PRO A 71 -1.59 -13.62 -11.13
C PRO A 71 -1.23 -12.16 -11.46
N HIS A 72 -1.87 -11.18 -10.81
CA HIS A 72 -1.88 -9.77 -11.22
C HIS A 72 -1.12 -8.82 -10.25
N GLY A 73 -0.48 -9.36 -9.22
CA GLY A 73 0.16 -8.62 -8.13
C GLY A 73 -0.81 -8.04 -7.08
N LEU A 74 -2.09 -8.45 -7.07
CA LEU A 74 -3.11 -7.94 -6.15
C LEU A 74 -2.92 -8.40 -4.70
N PHE A 75 -2.12 -9.45 -4.44
CA PHE A 75 -1.76 -9.88 -3.08
C PHE A 75 -1.23 -8.73 -2.22
N ARG A 76 -0.58 -7.72 -2.83
CA ARG A 76 -0.08 -6.52 -2.15
C ARG A 76 -1.20 -5.72 -1.51
N CYS A 77 -2.34 -5.65 -2.20
CA CYS A 77 -3.51 -4.94 -1.71
C CYS A 77 -4.23 -5.77 -0.65
N CYS A 78 -4.29 -7.08 -0.82
CA CYS A 78 -4.86 -7.99 0.18
C CYS A 78 -4.07 -7.95 1.49
N ASN A 79 -2.73 -8.08 1.43
CA ASN A 79 -1.87 -7.92 2.59
C ASN A 79 -2.05 -6.54 3.26
N GLY A 80 -2.23 -5.48 2.46
CA GLY A 80 -2.49 -4.13 2.97
C GLY A 80 -3.85 -4.00 3.67
N HIS A 81 -4.85 -4.75 3.21
CA HIS A 81 -6.20 -4.80 3.77
C HIS A 81 -6.24 -5.58 5.10
N ASP A 82 -5.59 -6.74 5.17
CA ASP A 82 -5.44 -7.53 6.41
C ASP A 82 -4.83 -6.68 7.54
N VAL A 83 -3.76 -5.99 7.17
CA VAL A 83 -3.02 -5.12 8.08
C VAL A 83 -3.86 -3.89 8.45
N CYS A 84 -4.59 -3.29 7.50
CA CYS A 84 -5.49 -2.17 7.78
C CYS A 84 -6.54 -2.54 8.83
N PHE A 85 -7.16 -3.72 8.71
CA PHE A 85 -8.15 -4.19 9.68
C PHE A 85 -7.58 -4.29 11.09
N SER A 86 -6.28 -4.55 11.20
CA SER A 86 -5.56 -4.63 12.46
C SER A 86 -5.11 -3.27 12.99
N VAL A 87 -5.13 -2.19 12.21
CA VAL A 87 -4.75 -0.87 12.71
C VAL A 87 -5.87 -0.35 13.62
N CYS A 88 -5.57 -0.20 14.91
CA CYS A 88 -6.58 0.26 15.84
C CYS A 88 -7.14 1.64 15.48
N GLY A 89 -8.46 1.75 15.52
CA GLY A 89 -9.23 2.97 15.29
C GLY A 89 -9.59 3.23 13.82
N THR A 90 -9.17 2.38 12.88
CA THR A 90 -9.64 2.50 11.49
C THR A 90 -11.12 2.15 11.39
N SER A 91 -11.81 2.73 10.43
CA SER A 91 -13.15 2.28 10.05
C SER A 91 -13.06 1.21 8.95
N HIS A 92 -14.08 0.36 8.88
CA HIS A 92 -14.21 -0.62 7.79
C HIS A 92 -14.18 0.08 6.43
N ASP A 93 -15.00 1.14 6.26
CA ASP A 93 -15.04 1.95 5.04
C ASP A 93 -13.67 2.53 4.66
N PHE A 94 -12.89 3.01 5.63
CA PHE A 94 -11.54 3.51 5.36
C PHE A 94 -10.65 2.41 4.77
N CYS A 95 -10.67 1.21 5.36
CA CYS A 95 -9.88 0.10 4.86
C CYS A 95 -10.36 -0.39 3.49
N GLU A 96 -11.67 -0.45 3.25
CA GLU A 96 -12.24 -0.81 1.95
C GLU A 96 -11.89 0.21 0.85
N ASP A 97 -11.90 1.50 1.17
CA ASP A 97 -11.52 2.56 0.23
C ASP A 97 -10.02 2.47 -0.14
N GLN A 98 -9.16 2.23 0.86
CA GLN A 98 -7.72 2.06 0.63
C GLN A 98 -7.43 0.78 -0.16
N PHE A 99 -8.20 -0.28 0.08
CA PHE A 99 -8.11 -1.54 -0.66
C PHE A 99 -8.51 -1.38 -2.12
N ALA A 100 -9.68 -0.81 -2.39
CA ALA A 100 -10.16 -0.55 -3.75
C ALA A 100 -9.21 0.36 -4.54
N LYS A 101 -8.65 1.38 -3.88
CA LYS A 101 -7.64 2.26 -4.47
C LYS A 101 -6.36 1.49 -4.84
N CYS A 102 -5.81 0.69 -3.93
CA CYS A 102 -4.63 -0.13 -4.21
C CYS A 102 -4.89 -1.08 -5.38
N MET A 103 -6.04 -1.76 -5.37
CA MET A 103 -6.45 -2.70 -6.42
C MET A 103 -6.47 -2.02 -7.80
N GLN A 104 -7.04 -0.82 -7.86
CA GLN A 104 -7.06 -0.02 -9.08
C GLN A 104 -5.64 0.38 -9.55
N GLU A 105 -4.79 0.83 -8.63
CA GLU A 105 -3.40 1.22 -8.93
C GLU A 105 -2.56 0.04 -9.46
N VAL A 106 -2.70 -1.14 -8.83
CA VAL A 106 -2.01 -2.36 -9.30
C VAL A 106 -2.47 -2.73 -10.70
N CYS A 107 -3.78 -2.71 -10.99
CA CYS A 107 -4.30 -3.04 -12.32
C CYS A 107 -3.98 -2.00 -13.42
N GLN A 108 -3.45 -0.83 -13.05
CA GLN A 108 -2.90 0.15 -13.99
C GLN A 108 -1.39 0.01 -14.15
N SER A 109 -0.75 -0.77 -13.28
CA SER A 109 0.69 -0.98 -13.33
C SER A 109 1.05 -1.98 -14.44
N PRO A 110 2.24 -1.87 -15.04
CA PRO A 110 2.71 -2.86 -16.02
C PRO A 110 2.81 -4.28 -15.45
N LEU A 111 2.80 -4.43 -14.12
CA LEU A 111 2.93 -5.72 -13.43
C LEU A 111 1.63 -6.54 -13.47
N SER A 112 0.48 -5.93 -13.76
CA SER A 112 -0.81 -6.64 -13.72
C SER A 112 -1.04 -7.58 -14.89
N GLY A 113 -0.21 -7.55 -15.94
CA GLY A 113 -0.46 -8.32 -17.16
C GLY A 113 -1.77 -7.89 -17.84
N GLU A 114 -2.73 -8.80 -17.94
CA GLU A 114 -4.04 -8.55 -18.56
C GLU A 114 -4.90 -7.61 -17.69
N HIS A 115 -4.92 -6.33 -18.06
CA HIS A 115 -5.52 -5.26 -17.25
C HIS A 115 -7.02 -5.47 -17.00
N GLN A 116 -7.77 -5.96 -18.01
CA GLN A 116 -9.20 -6.20 -17.86
C GLN A 116 -9.49 -7.34 -16.89
N GLU A 117 -8.68 -8.41 -16.90
CA GLU A 117 -8.88 -9.53 -15.99
C GLU A 117 -8.48 -9.16 -14.56
N CYS A 118 -7.38 -8.40 -14.42
CA CYS A 118 -7.03 -7.78 -13.15
C CYS A 118 -8.18 -6.95 -12.59
N GLN A 119 -8.79 -6.07 -13.39
CA GLN A 119 -9.89 -5.22 -12.95
C GLN A 119 -11.12 -6.03 -12.49
N LYS A 120 -11.46 -7.12 -13.20
CA LYS A 120 -12.56 -8.01 -12.76
C LYS A 120 -12.24 -8.68 -11.44
N GLN A 121 -11.03 -9.21 -11.27
CA GLN A 121 -10.62 -9.87 -10.03
C GLN A 121 -10.55 -8.88 -8.86
N ALA A 122 -9.97 -7.71 -9.08
CA ALA A 122 -9.93 -6.58 -8.15
C ALA A 122 -11.34 -6.16 -7.67
N HIS A 123 -12.27 -6.00 -8.63
CA HIS A 123 -13.66 -5.66 -8.31
C HIS A 123 -14.34 -6.77 -7.50
N SER A 124 -14.10 -8.03 -7.86
CA SER A 124 -14.63 -9.20 -7.13
C SER A 124 -14.16 -9.19 -5.67
N PHE A 125 -12.86 -9.03 -5.43
CA PHE A 125 -12.30 -8.95 -4.08
C PHE A 125 -12.85 -7.76 -3.29
N SER A 126 -12.86 -6.57 -3.88
CA SER A 126 -13.36 -5.35 -3.23
C SER A 126 -14.86 -5.44 -2.92
N SER A 127 -15.65 -6.09 -3.78
CA SER A 127 -17.09 -6.25 -3.54
C SER A 127 -17.36 -7.24 -2.39
N MET A 128 -16.62 -8.35 -2.36
CA MET A 128 -16.80 -9.39 -1.34
C MET A 128 -16.39 -8.91 0.05
N THR A 129 -15.25 -8.24 0.17
CA THR A 129 -14.77 -7.64 1.42
C THR A 129 -15.66 -6.49 1.89
N LYS A 130 -16.19 -5.67 0.98
CA LYS A 130 -17.18 -4.66 1.35
C LYS A 130 -18.48 -5.24 1.93
N VAL A 131 -18.94 -6.38 1.43
CA VAL A 131 -20.19 -7.02 1.90
C VAL A 131 -19.98 -7.83 3.19
N PHE A 132 -18.86 -8.56 3.30
CA PHE A 132 -18.65 -9.53 4.39
C PHE A 132 -17.52 -9.14 5.38
N GLY A 133 -16.73 -8.12 5.07
CA GLY A 133 -15.53 -7.74 5.82
C GLY A 133 -15.80 -7.01 7.13
N SER A 134 -16.97 -6.41 7.32
CA SER A 134 -17.28 -5.58 8.49
C SER A 134 -17.21 -6.36 9.82
N GLY A 135 -17.65 -7.62 9.83
CA GLY A 135 -17.54 -8.50 11.00
C GLY A 135 -16.09 -8.83 11.36
N PHE A 136 -15.27 -9.16 10.35
CA PHE A 136 -13.84 -9.44 10.53
C PHE A 136 -13.08 -8.20 10.99
N HIS A 137 -13.38 -7.05 10.40
CA HIS A 137 -12.83 -5.76 10.83
C HIS A 137 -13.16 -5.50 12.30
N LYS A 138 -14.43 -5.64 12.71
CA LYS A 138 -14.84 -5.43 14.10
C LYS A 138 -14.11 -6.34 15.08
N ALA A 139 -13.98 -7.64 14.76
CA ALA A 139 -13.22 -8.58 15.57
C ALA A 139 -11.73 -8.18 15.69
N SER A 140 -11.13 -7.76 14.57
CA SER A 140 -9.73 -7.30 14.55
C SER A 140 -9.54 -6.01 15.37
N GLN A 141 -10.50 -5.08 15.33
CA GLN A 141 -10.49 -3.87 16.15
C GLN A 141 -10.57 -4.19 17.65
N GLN A 142 -11.38 -5.17 18.06
CA GLN A 142 -11.44 -5.63 19.46
C GLN A 142 -10.12 -6.25 19.94
N ASP A 143 -9.41 -6.93 19.04
CA ASP A 143 -8.10 -7.50 19.36
C ASP A 143 -6.97 -6.46 19.33
N SER A 144 -7.11 -5.42 18.52
CA SER A 144 -6.08 -4.39 18.32
C SER A 144 -6.19 -3.21 19.28
N CYS A 145 -7.41 -2.86 19.70
CA CYS A 145 -7.68 -1.68 20.51
C CYS A 145 -7.91 -2.00 21.99
N HIS A 146 -7.55 -1.06 22.85
CA HIS A 146 -8.22 -0.88 24.14
C HIS A 146 -9.07 0.39 24.10
N CYS A 147 -10.19 0.37 24.81
CA CYS A 147 -11.07 1.52 24.93
C CYS A 147 -10.76 2.26 26.24
N VAL A 148 -10.49 3.56 26.13
CA VAL A 148 -10.17 4.44 27.26
C VAL A 148 -11.09 5.66 27.26
N PRO A 149 -11.32 6.30 28.42
CA PRO A 149 -12.00 7.60 28.47
C PRO A 149 -11.40 8.60 27.48
N GLU A 150 -12.24 9.41 26.82
CA GLU A 150 -11.79 10.36 25.78
C GLU A 150 -10.74 11.36 26.28
N ASP A 151 -10.80 11.74 27.56
CA ASP A 151 -9.84 12.64 28.20
C ASP A 151 -8.47 11.98 28.47
N GLU A 152 -8.41 10.65 28.55
CA GLU A 152 -7.16 9.89 28.66
C GLU A 152 -6.55 9.51 27.30
N ALA A 153 -7.37 9.49 26.24
CA ALA A 153 -6.99 8.99 24.92
C ALA A 153 -5.74 9.68 24.35
N GLY A 154 -5.64 11.00 24.47
CA GLY A 154 -4.51 11.76 23.96
C GLY A 154 -3.17 11.33 24.58
N LYS A 155 -3.15 11.08 25.90
CA LYS A 155 -1.96 10.58 26.59
C LYS A 155 -1.59 9.17 26.11
N LYS A 156 -2.58 8.30 25.96
CA LYS A 156 -2.35 6.92 25.52
C LYS A 156 -1.86 6.84 24.07
N HIS A 157 -2.38 7.68 23.18
CA HIS A 157 -1.87 7.82 21.81
C HIS A 157 -0.43 8.32 21.78
N ARG A 158 -0.09 9.28 22.65
CA ARG A 158 1.29 9.75 22.83
C ARG A 158 2.21 8.61 23.27
N ASP A 159 1.84 7.89 24.33
CA ASP A 159 2.64 6.78 24.87
C ASP A 159 2.88 5.69 23.81
N TYR A 160 1.84 5.35 23.03
CA TYR A 160 1.95 4.39 21.92
C TYR A 160 2.88 4.90 20.82
N LEU A 161 2.71 6.14 20.36
CA LEU A 161 3.52 6.72 19.29
C LEU A 161 5.00 6.84 19.68
N GLU A 162 5.28 7.26 20.92
CA GLU A 162 6.63 7.29 21.48
C GLU A 162 7.26 5.89 21.49
N THR A 163 6.51 4.89 21.95
CA THR A 163 6.97 3.49 21.96
C THR A 163 7.24 2.99 20.54
N PHE A 164 6.34 3.28 19.60
CA PHE A 164 6.49 2.90 18.20
C PHE A 164 7.76 3.52 17.58
N TYR A 165 7.98 4.82 17.78
CA TYR A 165 9.18 5.48 17.27
C TYR A 165 10.45 4.98 17.93
N ARG A 166 10.43 4.67 19.23
CA ARG A 166 11.58 4.05 19.90
C ARG A 166 11.97 2.71 19.26
N LEU A 167 11.00 1.92 18.81
CA LEU A 167 11.27 0.62 18.21
C LEU A 167 11.70 0.70 16.73
N TYR A 168 11.12 1.63 15.95
CA TYR A 168 11.24 1.59 14.49
C TYR A 168 11.82 2.86 13.85
N ASN A 169 11.87 3.98 14.57
CA ASN A 169 12.49 5.21 14.09
C ASN A 169 12.82 6.19 15.23
N GLU A 170 13.96 5.97 15.89
CA GLU A 170 14.40 6.80 17.02
C GLU A 170 14.60 8.28 16.67
N SER A 171 14.86 8.61 15.39
CA SER A 171 15.04 10.00 14.96
C SER A 171 13.78 10.86 15.11
N MET A 172 12.61 10.23 15.27
CA MET A 172 11.32 10.88 15.47
C MET A 172 10.95 11.04 16.96
N LEU A 173 11.84 10.64 17.89
CA LEU A 173 11.63 10.77 19.34
C LEU A 173 11.87 12.18 19.88
N ASP A 174 12.31 13.11 19.04
CA ASP A 174 12.35 14.52 19.40
C ASP A 174 10.97 15.00 19.87
N THR A 175 10.90 15.59 21.07
CA THR A 175 9.64 15.96 21.72
C THR A 175 8.81 16.90 20.85
N ASP A 176 9.43 17.89 20.22
CA ASP A 176 8.74 18.86 19.37
C ASP A 176 8.15 18.16 18.12
N THR A 177 8.89 17.23 17.54
CA THR A 177 8.44 16.39 16.42
C THR A 177 7.27 15.49 16.80
N LEU A 178 7.31 14.86 17.99
CA LEU A 178 6.25 14.00 18.48
C LEU A 178 4.94 14.78 18.69
N GLU A 179 5.02 15.92 19.39
CA GLU A 179 3.86 16.78 19.63
C GLU A 179 3.30 17.38 18.31
N LEU A 180 4.18 17.70 17.35
CA LEU A 180 3.75 18.13 16.02
C LEU A 180 2.95 17.04 15.29
N GLN A 181 3.38 15.78 15.36
CA GLN A 181 2.61 14.67 14.77
C GLN A 181 1.27 14.50 15.46
N LEU A 182 1.23 14.47 16.80
CA LEU A 182 -0.01 14.33 17.56
C LEU A 182 -0.99 15.48 17.28
N SER A 183 -0.49 16.72 17.17
CA SER A 183 -1.33 17.86 16.81
C SER A 183 -1.83 17.79 15.36
N LYS A 184 -0.98 17.38 14.42
CA LYS A 184 -1.35 17.27 12.99
C LYS A 184 -2.43 16.21 12.77
N TRP A 185 -2.36 15.11 13.50
CA TRP A 185 -3.21 13.94 13.34
C TRP A 185 -4.30 13.84 14.41
N LYS A 186 -4.57 14.92 15.15
CA LYS A 186 -5.63 14.94 16.16
C LYS A 186 -6.99 14.61 15.53
N GLY A 187 -7.65 13.57 16.04
CA GLY A 187 -8.89 13.01 15.49
C GLY A 187 -8.71 12.18 14.20
N LYS A 188 -7.46 11.91 13.82
CA LYS A 188 -7.04 11.11 12.65
C LYS A 188 -5.89 10.16 13.04
N GLU A 189 -5.82 9.76 14.30
CA GLU A 189 -4.73 8.97 14.87
C GLU A 189 -4.63 7.59 14.18
N ALA A 190 -5.76 6.99 13.82
CA ALA A 190 -5.79 5.73 13.08
C ALA A 190 -5.17 5.84 11.68
N GLU A 191 -5.42 6.95 10.97
CA GLU A 191 -4.81 7.22 9.66
C GLU A 191 -3.27 7.37 9.81
N LEU A 192 -2.81 8.05 10.87
CA LEU A 192 -1.38 8.12 11.21
C LEU A 192 -0.80 6.72 11.42
N TYR A 193 -1.44 5.89 12.23
CA TYR A 193 -0.93 4.54 12.49
C TYR A 193 -0.93 3.68 11.23
N PHE A 194 -1.94 3.80 10.37
CA PHE A 194 -1.94 3.13 9.08
C PHE A 194 -0.79 3.58 8.18
N ASP A 195 -0.49 4.87 8.12
CA ASP A 195 0.66 5.40 7.37
C ASP A 195 2.01 4.93 7.94
N LEU A 196 2.12 4.85 9.27
CA LEU A 196 3.31 4.30 9.93
C LEU A 196 3.48 2.82 9.59
N VAL A 197 2.40 2.06 9.56
CA VAL A 197 2.42 0.64 9.19
C VAL A 197 2.79 0.48 7.72
N LYS A 198 2.24 1.28 6.81
CA LYS A 198 2.66 1.30 5.40
C LYS A 198 4.17 1.54 5.24
N LYS A 199 4.74 2.38 6.10
CA LYS A 199 6.16 2.74 6.06
C LYS A 199 7.07 1.70 6.71
N TYR A 200 6.72 1.19 7.88
CA TYR A 200 7.59 0.35 8.72
C TYR A 200 7.11 -1.09 8.87
N GLY A 201 5.92 -1.45 8.39
CA GLY A 201 5.31 -2.75 8.63
C GLY A 201 6.13 -3.93 8.09
N HIS A 202 7.00 -3.71 7.10
CA HIS A 202 7.96 -4.73 6.66
C HIS A 202 8.92 -5.20 7.76
N LEU A 203 9.04 -4.46 8.88
CA LEU A 203 9.87 -4.79 10.04
C LEU A 203 9.15 -5.67 11.07
N PHE A 204 7.81 -5.68 11.11
CA PHE A 204 7.05 -6.30 12.20
C PHE A 204 5.81 -7.10 11.79
N VAL A 205 5.27 -6.88 10.58
CA VAL A 205 4.12 -7.64 10.07
C VAL A 205 4.58 -9.06 9.76
N GLN A 206 3.81 -10.04 10.23
CA GLN A 206 4.01 -11.44 9.94
C GLN A 206 3.34 -11.77 8.60
N PHE A 207 4.03 -12.51 7.72
CA PHE A 207 3.49 -12.92 6.42
C PHE A 207 3.38 -14.43 6.40
N ASP A 208 2.15 -14.93 6.29
CA ASP A 208 1.83 -16.36 6.31
C ASP A 208 1.86 -16.90 4.88
N ASP A 209 2.97 -17.50 4.48
CA ASP A 209 3.21 -18.08 3.14
C ASP A 209 2.93 -17.16 1.94
N VAL A 210 3.01 -15.83 2.16
CA VAL A 210 2.80 -14.81 1.13
C VAL A 210 3.99 -13.85 0.98
N PRO A 211 4.15 -13.18 -0.17
CA PRO A 211 5.24 -12.23 -0.35
C PRO A 211 5.12 -11.05 0.63
N LYS A 212 6.25 -10.56 1.13
CA LYS A 212 6.36 -9.54 2.19
C LYS A 212 6.10 -8.10 1.72
N GLU A 213 5.06 -7.92 0.92
CA GLU A 213 4.73 -6.66 0.28
C GLU A 213 3.24 -6.39 0.47
N PHE A 214 2.91 -5.24 1.05
CA PHE A 214 1.53 -4.88 1.43
C PHE A 214 1.17 -3.45 1.01
N VAL A 215 2.04 -2.82 0.22
CA VAL A 215 1.82 -1.52 -0.40
C VAL A 215 2.29 -1.63 -1.85
N HIS A 216 1.46 -1.17 -2.79
CA HIS A 216 1.96 -0.85 -4.12
C HIS A 216 2.71 0.48 -4.04
N VAL A 217 4.03 0.45 -4.23
CA VAL A 217 4.81 1.67 -4.45
C VAL A 217 4.90 1.83 -5.96
N PRO A 218 4.24 2.85 -6.56
CA PRO A 218 4.42 3.13 -7.97
C PRO A 218 5.92 3.32 -8.20
N GLN A 219 6.54 2.51 -9.05
CA GLN A 219 7.97 2.62 -9.30
C GLN A 219 8.27 3.99 -9.90
N ALA A 220 8.77 4.92 -9.08
CA ALA A 220 9.26 6.21 -9.52
C ALA A 220 10.50 5.99 -10.40
N GLY A 221 10.31 5.82 -11.71
CA GLY A 221 11.42 5.68 -12.65
C GLY A 221 11.14 4.88 -13.91
N VAL A 222 10.12 4.02 -13.93
CA VAL A 222 9.66 3.38 -15.17
C VAL A 222 8.71 4.37 -15.84
N ARG A 223 9.23 5.21 -16.74
CA ARG A 223 8.36 5.96 -17.66
C ARG A 223 7.43 4.93 -18.29
N ALA A 224 6.12 5.07 -18.06
CA ALA A 224 5.12 4.38 -18.84
C ALA A 224 5.45 4.68 -20.30
N GLY A 225 5.99 3.68 -21.01
CA GLY A 225 6.14 3.77 -22.46
C GLY A 225 4.76 4.11 -23.00
N ARG A 226 4.64 5.25 -23.65
CA ARG A 226 3.44 5.62 -24.38
C ARG A 226 3.16 4.48 -25.35
N TRP A 227 2.13 3.68 -25.08
CA TRP A 227 1.62 2.69 -26.01
C TRP A 227 0.93 3.43 -27.14
N GLU A 228 1.71 3.93 -28.10
CA GLU A 228 1.18 4.39 -29.38
C GLU A 228 0.56 3.15 -30.05
N ARG A 229 -0.76 3.17 -30.26
CA ARG A 229 -1.48 2.08 -30.94
C ARG A 229 -0.85 1.86 -32.32
N ARG A 230 -0.25 0.68 -32.52
CA ARG A 230 0.20 0.24 -33.85
C ARG A 230 -1.05 0.01 -34.71
N PRO A 231 -1.24 0.70 -35.84
CA PRO A 231 -2.33 0.40 -36.75
C PRO A 231 -2.11 -0.99 -37.37
N PRO A 232 -3.18 -1.77 -37.63
CA PRO A 232 -3.06 -3.09 -38.21
C PRO A 232 -2.80 -2.98 -39.72
N GLY A 233 -1.73 -3.64 -40.17
CA GLY A 233 -1.51 -3.97 -41.58
C GLY A 233 -0.59 -3.02 -42.34
N THR A 234 0.70 -3.35 -42.36
CA THR A 234 1.52 -3.34 -43.59
C THR A 234 2.62 -4.40 -43.46
N ALA A 235 2.83 -5.12 -44.55
CA ALA A 235 3.83 -6.16 -44.72
C ALA A 235 5.26 -5.59 -44.80
N GLU A 236 6.21 -6.48 -44.51
CA GLU A 236 7.62 -6.51 -44.92
C GLU A 236 8.40 -5.19 -45.13
N ALA A 237 9.42 -4.97 -44.30
CA ALA A 237 10.66 -4.32 -44.73
C ALA A 237 11.81 -4.70 -43.79
N THR A 238 12.69 -5.56 -44.32
CA THR A 238 14.16 -5.54 -44.22
C THR A 238 14.82 -4.97 -42.95
N PHE A 239 15.58 -5.86 -42.30
CA PHE A 239 16.75 -5.54 -41.48
C PHE A 239 17.62 -4.49 -42.18
N ASP A 240 17.81 -3.34 -41.54
CA ASP A 240 18.94 -2.46 -41.84
C ASP A 240 19.63 -2.08 -40.53
N ALA A 241 20.95 -2.18 -40.56
CA ALA A 241 21.84 -2.02 -39.43
C ALA A 241 22.26 -0.55 -39.32
N GLY A 242 22.24 0.00 -38.10
CA GLY A 242 23.05 1.17 -37.78
C GLY A 242 22.34 2.27 -37.00
N LEU A 243 22.68 2.36 -35.71
CA LEU A 243 23.11 3.56 -34.96
C LEU A 243 22.73 3.41 -33.48
N PRO A 244 23.68 3.46 -32.54
CA PRO A 244 23.37 3.45 -31.11
C PRO A 244 22.89 4.83 -30.67
N THR A 245 21.65 4.90 -30.18
CA THR A 245 21.13 6.09 -29.48
C THR A 245 21.66 6.08 -28.05
N CYS A 246 22.31 7.18 -27.67
CA CYS A 246 22.82 7.43 -26.32
C CYS A 246 21.70 7.39 -25.28
N VAL A 247 21.52 6.28 -24.60
CA VAL A 247 20.80 6.21 -23.32
C VAL A 247 21.50 5.22 -22.39
N GLU A 248 22.62 5.64 -21.79
CA GLU A 248 23.06 5.07 -20.52
C GLU A 248 23.16 6.20 -19.49
N ARG A 249 22.30 6.11 -18.48
CA ARG A 249 22.35 6.94 -17.29
C ARG A 249 23.63 6.61 -16.53
N MET A 250 24.66 7.42 -16.66
CA MET A 250 25.78 7.39 -15.73
C MET A 250 25.35 8.00 -14.40
N TRP A 251 25.39 7.15 -13.37
CA TRP A 251 25.27 7.53 -11.97
C TRP A 251 26.55 8.24 -11.55
N CYS A 252 26.50 9.57 -11.36
CA CYS A 252 27.55 10.26 -10.62
C CYS A 252 27.34 10.04 -9.12
N THR A 253 27.96 9.00 -8.58
CA THR A 253 28.36 8.94 -7.17
C THR A 253 29.88 9.21 -7.18
N LYS A 254 30.45 10.16 -6.45
CA LYS A 254 30.62 10.26 -4.99
C LYS A 254 31.37 11.59 -4.66
N PRO A 255 31.80 11.89 -3.40
CA PRO A 255 31.57 13.17 -2.74
C PRO A 255 32.82 14.08 -2.61
N GLN A 256 32.64 15.20 -1.90
CA GLN A 256 33.62 16.14 -1.33
C GLN A 256 33.86 17.46 -2.09
N SER A 257 33.17 18.49 -1.59
CA SER A 257 33.74 19.79 -1.21
C SER A 257 34.70 20.49 -2.18
N VAL A 258 34.20 21.03 -3.30
CA VAL A 258 34.57 22.36 -3.83
C VAL A 258 33.42 22.84 -4.74
N MET A 259 32.83 24.01 -4.49
CA MET A 259 31.98 24.66 -5.49
C MET A 259 32.87 25.11 -6.66
N MET A 260 32.71 24.49 -7.83
CA MET A 260 33.31 25.00 -9.07
C MET A 260 32.30 25.83 -9.87
N PRO A 261 32.72 26.98 -10.45
CA PRO A 261 31.83 27.83 -11.24
C PRO A 261 31.44 27.18 -12.59
N PRO A 262 30.25 27.52 -13.14
CA PRO A 262 29.57 26.80 -14.23
C PRO A 262 30.31 26.77 -15.58
N VAL A 263 31.44 27.45 -15.72
CA VAL A 263 32.18 27.55 -16.99
C VAL A 263 33.13 26.36 -17.22
N ALA A 264 33.52 25.64 -16.16
CA ALA A 264 34.51 24.56 -16.27
C ALA A 264 33.94 23.21 -16.77
N CYS A 265 32.62 23.00 -16.70
CA CYS A 265 31.99 21.74 -17.13
C CYS A 265 31.96 21.59 -18.67
N PHE A 266 31.98 22.70 -19.40
CA PHE A 266 31.79 22.71 -20.86
C PHE A 266 33.06 22.28 -21.63
N SER A 267 34.26 22.61 -21.12
CA SER A 267 35.52 22.33 -21.82
C SER A 267 35.92 20.85 -21.80
N GLN A 268 35.50 20.06 -20.80
CA GLN A 268 35.81 18.63 -20.74
C GLN A 268 34.88 17.76 -21.62
N LEU A 269 33.64 18.20 -21.84
CA LEU A 269 32.61 17.46 -22.59
C LEU A 269 32.73 17.65 -24.11
N ALA A 270 33.06 18.86 -24.56
CA ALA A 270 33.24 19.16 -25.99
C ALA A 270 34.43 18.42 -26.64
N ALA A 271 35.42 17.99 -25.85
CA ALA A 271 36.57 17.23 -26.34
C ALA A 271 36.24 15.77 -26.68
N ASN A 272 35.18 15.20 -26.10
CA ASN A 272 34.83 13.78 -26.29
C ASN A 272 33.59 13.57 -27.17
N PHE A 273 32.73 14.58 -27.34
CA PHE A 273 31.47 14.46 -28.07
C PHE A 273 31.17 15.72 -28.91
N PRO A 274 31.69 15.83 -30.14
CA PRO A 274 31.53 17.02 -30.98
C PRO A 274 30.07 17.27 -31.45
N SER A 275 29.15 16.36 -31.17
CA SER A 275 27.74 16.41 -31.59
C SER A 275 26.79 17.07 -30.57
N CYS A 276 27.23 17.29 -29.33
CA CYS A 276 26.38 17.87 -28.27
C CYS A 276 26.35 19.39 -28.39
N LYS A 277 25.17 19.98 -28.64
CA LYS A 277 25.02 21.44 -28.74
C LYS A 277 24.80 22.03 -27.35
N ALA A 278 25.28 23.26 -27.14
CA ALA A 278 25.12 24.00 -25.89
C ALA A 278 23.65 24.18 -25.45
N SER A 279 22.71 24.11 -26.40
CA SER A 279 21.26 24.18 -26.17
C SER A 279 20.68 23.00 -25.38
N ASP A 280 21.44 21.91 -25.25
CA ASP A 280 20.96 20.67 -24.62
C ASP A 280 21.25 20.62 -23.11
N CYS A 281 21.96 21.63 -22.57
CA CYS A 281 22.18 21.83 -21.14
C CYS A 281 21.11 22.77 -20.56
N CYS A 282 20.04 22.18 -20.02
CA CYS A 282 19.11 22.72 -19.01
C CYS A 282 18.91 24.24 -18.94
N GLN A 283 17.81 24.72 -19.53
CA GLN A 283 17.09 25.89 -19.00
C GLN A 283 16.04 25.42 -17.98
N SER A 284 16.24 25.76 -16.71
CA SER A 284 15.16 25.92 -15.73
C SER A 284 15.72 26.77 -14.58
N VAL A 285 15.31 28.04 -14.55
CA VAL A 285 15.33 28.89 -13.35
C VAL A 285 14.04 28.60 -12.57
#